data_AF-A0A523NIL0-F1
#
_entry.id   AF-A0A523NIL0-F1
#
_cell.length_a   1.000
_cell.length_b   1.000
_cell.length_c   1.000
_cell.angle_alpha   90.00
_cell.angle_beta   90.00
_cell.angle_gamma   90.00
#
_symmetry.space_group_name_H-M   'P 1'
#
loop_
_entity.id
_entity.type
_entity.pdbx_description
1 polymer ?
#
loop_
_entity_poly.entity_id
_entity_poly.type
_entity_poly.pdbx_seq_one_letter_code
_entity_poly.pdbx_strand_id
1 'polypeptide(L)'
;MVNIYQYWEAFFREEIAREFKIKRGDFKDPVMGDLRIIRNSIIHHAGIALPEIKDCQVFKWFSKGDEIIIDDDKMEEIVRKIKSLDKRIFA
;
A
#
# COMPACT_ATOMS: atom_id res chain seq x y z
N MET A 1 -8.24 -2.27 -4.17
CA MET A 1 -6.91 -1.69 -3.86
C MET A 1 -6.90 -0.16 -3.79
N VAL A 2 -7.31 0.57 -4.84
CA VAL A 2 -7.27 2.05 -4.88
C VAL A 2 -7.94 2.71 -3.67
N ASN A 3 -9.19 2.29 -3.37
CA ASN A 3 -9.95 2.83 -2.23
C ASN A 3 -9.32 2.49 -0.87
N ILE A 4 -8.64 1.34 -0.76
CA ILE A 4 -7.95 0.93 0.48
C ILE A 4 -6.85 1.94 0.80
N TYR A 5 -6.00 2.27 -0.19
CA TYR A 5 -4.94 3.25 -0.01
C TYR A 5 -5.49 4.65 0.24
N GLN A 6 -6.55 5.06 -0.48
CA GLN A 6 -7.16 6.37 -0.29
C GLN A 6 -7.71 6.56 1.13
N TYR A 7 -8.37 5.53 1.67
CA TYR A 7 -8.91 5.58 3.02
C TYR A 7 -7.79 5.58 4.07
N TRP A 8 -6.73 4.80 3.85
CA TRP A 8 -5.52 4.85 4.66
C TRP A 8 -4.89 6.25 4.71
N GLU A 9 -4.64 6.87 3.55
CA GLU A 9 -3.94 8.15 3.46
C GLU A 9 -4.77 9.31 4.03
N ALA A 10 -6.10 9.28 3.85
CA ALA A 10 -6.99 10.35 4.27
C ALA A 10 -7.37 10.29 5.75
N PHE A 11 -7.54 9.10 6.32
CA PHE A 11 -8.05 8.91 7.67
C PHE A 11 -6.99 8.33 8.59
N PHE A 12 -6.65 7.06 8.42
CA PHE A 12 -5.83 6.33 9.38
C PHE A 12 -4.42 6.91 9.56
N ARG A 13 -3.74 7.31 8.48
CA ARG A 13 -2.39 7.88 8.56
C ARG A 13 -2.34 9.16 9.38
N GLU A 14 -3.38 10.00 9.27
CA GLU A 14 -3.51 11.23 10.05
C GLU A 14 -3.75 10.91 11.53
N GLU A 15 -4.65 9.98 11.82
CA GLU A 15 -4.98 9.61 13.20
C GLU A 15 -3.78 8.99 13.93
N ILE A 16 -3.03 8.13 13.25
CA ILE A 16 -1.80 7.55 13.80
C ILE A 16 -0.76 8.66 14.02
N ALA A 17 -0.54 9.54 13.05
CA ALA A 17 0.44 10.61 13.22
C ALA A 17 0.11 11.53 14.41
N ARG A 18 -1.18 11.83 14.61
CA ARG A 18 -1.68 12.58 15.77
C ARG A 18 -1.39 11.87 17.09
N GLU A 19 -1.66 10.57 17.18
CA GLU A 19 -1.43 9.77 18.39
C GLU A 19 0.06 9.70 18.75
N PHE A 20 0.91 9.46 17.75
CA PHE A 20 2.36 9.35 17.92
C PHE A 20 3.08 10.72 17.97
N LYS A 21 2.34 11.83 17.84
CA LYS A 21 2.88 13.22 17.81
C LYS A 21 3.98 13.43 16.76
N ILE A 22 3.82 12.79 15.60
CA ILE A 22 4.70 12.94 14.43
C ILE A 22 3.94 13.62 13.29
N LYS A 23 4.65 14.07 12.24
CA LYS A 23 3.95 14.56 11.05
C LYS A 23 3.35 13.38 10.29
N ARG A 24 2.20 13.59 9.61
CA ARG A 24 1.57 12.57 8.76
C ARG A 24 2.55 11.87 7.82
N GLY A 25 3.43 12.63 7.19
CA GLY A 25 4.43 12.14 6.24
C GLY A 25 5.52 11.25 6.85
N ASP A 26 5.73 11.34 8.17
CA ASP A 26 6.79 10.63 8.88
C ASP A 26 6.38 9.20 9.20
N PHE A 27 5.08 8.93 9.36
CA PHE A 27 4.60 7.56 9.47
C PHE A 27 4.73 6.85 8.12
N LYS A 28 5.58 5.82 8.07
CA LYS A 28 5.82 4.99 6.90
C LYS A 28 5.59 3.54 7.28
N ASP A 29 4.76 2.84 6.51
CA ASP A 29 4.58 1.40 6.62
C ASP A 29 4.86 0.73 5.25
N PRO A 30 5.61 -0.38 5.19
CA PRO A 30 5.93 -1.06 3.94
C PRO A 30 4.71 -1.52 3.15
N VAL A 31 3.64 -2.00 3.81
CA VAL A 31 2.43 -2.46 3.10
C VAL A 31 1.78 -1.30 2.37
N MET A 32 1.60 -0.18 3.07
CA MET A 32 1.00 1.01 2.47
C MET A 32 1.92 1.67 1.45
N GLY A 33 3.23 1.62 1.66
CA GLY A 33 4.24 2.06 0.70
C GLY A 33 4.16 1.32 -0.62
N ASP A 34 4.04 -0.01 -0.59
CA ASP A 34 3.88 -0.84 -1.77
C ASP A 34 2.54 -0.58 -2.47
N LEU A 35 1.43 -0.54 -1.71
CA LEU A 35 0.11 -0.23 -2.28
C LEU A 35 0.10 1.12 -3.00
N ARG A 36 0.83 2.13 -2.50
CA ARG A 36 1.01 3.41 -3.18
C ARG A 36 1.68 3.23 -4.55
N ILE A 37 2.76 2.44 -4.61
CA ILE A 37 3.52 2.18 -5.84
C ILE A 37 2.63 1.46 -6.86
N ILE A 38 2.00 0.34 -6.46
CA ILE A 38 1.15 -0.45 -7.35
C ILE A 38 -0.06 0.37 -7.83
N ARG A 39 -0.69 1.16 -6.94
CA ARG A 39 -1.80 2.05 -7.27
C ARG A 39 -1.42 3.06 -8.35
N ASN A 40 -0.21 3.63 -8.30
CA ASN A 40 0.21 4.64 -9.27
C ASN A 40 0.20 4.08 -10.69
N SER A 41 0.68 2.85 -10.88
CA SER A 41 0.57 2.13 -12.15
C SER A 41 -0.87 1.91 -12.60
N ILE A 42 -1.76 1.50 -11.67
CA ILE A 42 -3.18 1.29 -11.99
C ILE A 42 -3.86 2.58 -12.46
N ILE A 43 -3.70 3.68 -11.73
CA ILE A 43 -4.45 4.91 -11.99
C ILE A 43 -3.88 5.71 -13.16
N HIS A 44 -2.56 5.77 -13.27
CA HIS A 44 -1.89 6.69 -14.21
C HIS A 44 -1.31 6.00 -15.44
N HIS A 45 -1.19 4.67 -15.44
CA HIS A 45 -0.51 3.91 -16.50
C HIS A 45 -1.32 2.71 -16.99
N ALA A 46 -2.66 2.81 -16.93
CA ALA A 46 -3.59 1.79 -17.42
C ALA A 46 -3.29 0.38 -16.87
N GLY A 47 -2.82 0.28 -15.63
CA GLY A 47 -2.47 -1.00 -15.02
C GLY A 47 -1.08 -1.53 -15.39
N ILE A 48 -0.26 -0.79 -16.15
CA ILE A 48 1.10 -1.25 -16.48
C ILE A 48 2.09 -0.89 -15.37
N ALA A 49 2.79 -1.92 -14.87
CA ALA A 49 3.78 -1.79 -13.82
C ALA A 49 4.95 -0.90 -14.24
N LEU A 50 5.19 0.14 -13.44
CA LEU A 50 6.27 1.10 -13.64
C LEU A 50 7.61 0.61 -13.06
N PRO A 51 8.76 1.24 -13.39
CA PRO A 51 10.06 0.85 -12.83
C PRO A 51 10.12 0.83 -11.29
N GLU A 52 9.36 1.68 -10.62
CA GLU A 52 9.29 1.80 -9.16
C GLU A 52 8.69 0.54 -8.50
N ILE A 53 8.07 -0.36 -9.27
CA ILE A 53 7.53 -1.63 -8.75
C ILE A 53 8.61 -2.47 -8.06
N LYS A 54 9.88 -2.32 -8.49
CA LYS A 54 11.05 -2.99 -7.89
C LYS A 54 11.31 -2.56 -6.43
N ASP A 55 10.79 -1.39 -6.04
CA ASP A 55 10.97 -0.82 -4.71
C ASP A 55 9.92 -1.37 -3.71
N CYS A 56 9.00 -2.23 -4.17
CA CYS A 56 8.05 -2.92 -3.30
C CYS A 56 8.79 -3.88 -2.34
N GLN A 57 8.51 -3.74 -1.04
CA GLN A 57 9.18 -4.49 0.02
C GLN A 57 8.43 -5.77 0.40
N VAL A 58 7.09 -5.73 0.32
CA VAL A 58 6.15 -6.76 0.76
C VAL A 58 5.58 -7.52 -0.44
N PHE A 59 5.02 -6.81 -1.43
CA PHE A 59 4.29 -7.41 -2.55
C PHE A 59 5.15 -7.46 -3.81
N LYS A 60 5.93 -8.53 -3.98
CA LYS A 60 6.87 -8.71 -5.10
C LYS A 60 6.27 -9.48 -6.28
N TRP A 61 5.02 -9.20 -6.62
CA TRP A 61 4.27 -9.96 -7.62
C TRP A 61 4.56 -9.55 -9.07
N PHE A 62 5.04 -8.33 -9.29
CA PHE A 62 5.13 -7.71 -10.61
C PHE A 62 6.54 -7.19 -10.89
N SER A 63 6.89 -7.18 -12.17
CA SER A 63 8.07 -6.54 -12.75
C SER A 63 7.67 -5.40 -13.68
N LYS A 64 8.62 -4.54 -14.04
CA LYS A 64 8.37 -3.42 -14.96
C LYS A 64 7.77 -3.95 -16.28
N GLY A 65 6.66 -3.34 -16.71
CA GLY A 65 5.97 -3.66 -17.96
C GLY A 65 4.87 -4.72 -17.82
N ASP A 66 4.79 -5.39 -16.68
CA ASP A 66 3.71 -6.35 -16.41
C ASP A 66 2.36 -5.64 -16.31
N GLU A 67 1.31 -6.31 -16.76
CA GLU A 67 -0.06 -5.90 -16.47
C GLU A 67 -0.40 -6.26 -15.02
N ILE A 68 -0.86 -5.26 -14.26
CA ILE A 68 -1.24 -5.43 -12.87
C ILE A 68 -2.65 -6.01 -12.81
N ILE A 69 -2.69 -7.32 -12.58
CA ILE A 69 -3.92 -8.05 -12.28
C ILE A 69 -3.89 -8.44 -10.81
N ILE A 70 -4.86 -7.90 -10.06
CA ILE A 70 -5.05 -8.22 -8.65
C ILE A 70 -6.21 -9.22 -8.56
N ASP A 71 -5.86 -10.49 -8.52
CA ASP A 71 -6.79 -11.59 -8.30
C ASP A 71 -7.13 -11.77 -6.82
N ASP A 72 -7.98 -12.75 -6.54
CA ASP A 72 -8.49 -13.02 -5.19
C ASP A 72 -7.36 -13.36 -4.20
N ASP A 73 -6.37 -14.16 -4.62
CA ASP A 73 -5.21 -14.51 -3.78
C ASP A 73 -4.42 -13.26 -3.36
N LYS A 74 -4.15 -12.36 -4.31
CA LYS A 74 -3.46 -11.09 -4.03
C LYS A 74 -4.31 -10.18 -3.15
N MET A 75 -5.63 -10.12 -3.37
CA MET A 75 -6.54 -9.37 -2.50
C MET A 75 -6.56 -9.90 -1.07
N GLU A 76 -6.62 -11.22 -0.89
CA GLU A 76 -6.57 -11.86 0.41
C GLU A 76 -5.25 -11.55 1.14
N GLU A 77 -4.13 -11.64 0.41
CA GLU A 77 -2.83 -11.31 0.98
C GLU A 77 -2.75 -9.84 1.43
N ILE A 78 -3.28 -8.89 0.65
CA ILE A 78 -3.38 -7.47 1.05
C ILE A 78 -4.13 -7.33 2.37
N VAL A 79 -5.32 -7.91 2.47
CA VAL A 79 -6.16 -7.82 3.68
C VAL A 79 -5.44 -8.43 4.89
N ARG A 80 -4.80 -9.59 4.72
CA ARG A 80 -4.02 -10.25 5.77
C ARG A 80 -2.86 -9.39 6.26
N LYS A 81 -2.12 -8.75 5.36
CA LYS A 81 -1.00 -7.86 5.72
C LYS A 81 -1.47 -6.59 6.43
N ILE A 82 -2.60 -6.01 6.00
CA ILE A 82 -3.21 -4.86 6.68
C ILE A 82 -3.66 -5.22 8.10
N LYS A 83 -4.33 -6.36 8.30
CA LYS A 83 -4.70 -6.83 9.65
C LYS A 83 -3.49 -7.04 10.56
N SER A 84 -2.33 -7.35 9.97
CA SER A 84 -1.07 -7.50 10.72
C SER A 84 -0.40 -6.15 11.04
N LEU A 85 -0.71 -5.09 10.29
CA LEU A 85 -0.30 -3.71 10.64
C LEU A 85 -1.05 -3.22 11.89
N ASP A 86 -2.36 -3.41 11.92
CA ASP A 86 -3.23 -3.02 13.04
C ASP A 86 -2.70 -3.55 14.39
N LYS A 87 -2.38 -4.84 14.43
CA LYS A 87 -1.77 -5.49 15.61
C LYS A 87 -0.40 -4.91 16.02
N ARG A 88 0.35 -4.30 15.11
CA ARG A 88 1.66 -3.70 15.42
C ARG A 88 1.53 -2.28 15.98
N ILE A 89 0.48 -1.57 15.61
CA ILE A 89 0.25 -0.18 16.02
C ILE A 89 -0.39 -0.12 17.41
N PHE A 90 -1.29 -1.07 17.72
CA PHE A 90 -2.09 -1.08 18.94
C PHE A 90 -1.74 -2.19 19.94
N ALA A 91 -0.57 -2.82 19.81
CA ALA A 91 0.00 -3.72 20.82
C ALA A 91 1.01 -2.99 21.70
#